data_AF-A0A353ZC16-F1
#
_entry.id   AF-A0A353ZC16-F1
#
_cell.length_a   1.000
_cell.length_b   1.000
_cell.length_c   1.000
_cell.angle_alpha   90.00
_cell.angle_beta   90.00
_cell.angle_gamma   90.00
#
_symmetry.space_group_name_H-M   'P 1'
#
loop_
_entity.id
_entity.type
_entity.pdbx_description
1 polymer ?
#
loop_
_entity_poly.entity_id
_entity_poly.type
_entity_poly.pdbx_seq_one_letter_code
_entity_poly.pdbx_strand_id
1 'polypeptide(L)'
;MSAELPLPRTTNRTLTFANGEALGVSNRWHKGQYCAIFTKAGIVGCGIYDLKTPAEFGQAIAIAKGTPACPLTEPEDLLPAKIVGLTPQAENMGIRIGMTGREAVELMLTASQSL
;
A
#
# COMPACT_ATOMS: atom_id res chain seq x y z
N MET A 1 -26.55 -28.54 7.33
CA MET A 1 -26.02 -27.76 6.19
C MET A 1 -25.11 -26.68 6.75
N SER A 2 -23.81 -26.93 6.78
CA SER A 2 -22.83 -25.89 7.09
C SER A 2 -22.82 -24.92 5.90
N ALA A 3 -23.23 -23.67 6.10
CA ALA A 3 -23.09 -22.67 5.04
C ALA A 3 -21.60 -22.55 4.71
N GLU A 4 -21.22 -22.91 3.47
CA GLU A 4 -19.88 -22.61 2.96
C GLU A 4 -19.65 -21.11 3.13
N LEU A 5 -18.68 -20.74 3.97
CA LEU A 5 -18.24 -19.36 4.04
C LEU A 5 -17.63 -19.03 2.66
N PRO A 6 -18.06 -17.95 2.01
CA PRO A 6 -17.56 -17.61 0.68
C PRO A 6 -16.04 -17.46 0.71
N LEU A 7 -15.37 -17.96 -0.34
CA LEU A 7 -13.93 -17.78 -0.53
C LEU A 7 -13.54 -16.30 -0.40
N PRO A 8 -12.30 -16.00 0.04
CA PRO A 8 -11.80 -14.63 0.04
C PRO A 8 -11.96 -13.95 -1.32
N ARG A 9 -12.31 -12.67 -1.29
CA ARG A 9 -12.47 -11.85 -2.51
C ARG A 9 -11.20 -11.07 -2.77
N THR A 10 -10.79 -11.02 -4.04
CA THR A 10 -9.73 -10.14 -4.54
C THR A 10 -10.29 -9.19 -5.59
N THR A 11 -9.83 -7.95 -5.60
CA THR A 11 -10.02 -7.03 -6.72
C THR A 11 -8.69 -6.32 -7.00
N ASN A 12 -8.47 -5.99 -8.26
CA ASN A 12 -7.38 -5.11 -8.66
C ASN A 12 -7.85 -4.14 -9.72
N ARG A 13 -7.16 -3.01 -9.83
CA ARG A 13 -7.42 -1.99 -10.86
C ARG A 13 -6.20 -1.10 -11.02
N THR A 14 -6.02 -0.56 -12.21
CA THR A 14 -5.00 0.47 -12.45
C THR A 14 -5.46 1.80 -11.85
N LEU A 15 -4.53 2.51 -11.21
CA LEU A 15 -4.71 3.85 -10.66
C LEU A 15 -3.76 4.81 -11.39
N THR A 16 -4.28 5.97 -11.76
CA THR A 16 -3.52 7.01 -12.48
C THR A 16 -2.99 8.07 -11.52
N PHE A 17 -1.73 8.45 -11.74
CA PHE A 17 -0.96 9.42 -10.99
C PHE A 17 -0.26 10.40 -11.94
N ALA A 18 0.32 11.47 -11.41
CA ALA A 18 1.06 12.42 -12.24
C ALA A 18 2.34 11.78 -12.83
N ASN A 19 3.00 10.92 -12.06
CA ASN A 19 4.27 10.29 -12.46
C ASN A 19 4.13 8.89 -13.09
N GLY A 20 2.90 8.45 -13.40
CA GLY A 20 2.63 7.18 -14.08
C GLY A 20 1.38 6.44 -13.60
N GLU A 21 1.40 5.12 -13.73
CA GLU A 21 0.31 4.23 -13.32
C GLU A 21 0.79 3.23 -12.25
N ALA A 22 -0.10 2.86 -11.34
CA ALA A 22 0.15 1.89 -10.29
C ALA A 22 -0.98 0.86 -10.21
N LEU A 23 -0.67 -0.35 -9.75
CA LEU A 23 -1.67 -1.41 -9.55
C LEU A 23 -2.24 -1.33 -8.14
N GLY A 24 -3.50 -0.95 -8.00
CA GLY A 24 -4.24 -1.04 -6.75
C GLY A 24 -4.79 -2.45 -6.53
N VAL A 25 -4.66 -3.00 -5.33
CA VAL A 25 -5.18 -4.31 -4.93
C VAL A 25 -5.97 -4.20 -3.63
N SER A 26 -7.10 -4.91 -3.55
CA SER A 26 -7.86 -5.12 -2.32
C SER A 26 -8.24 -6.59 -2.15
N ASN A 27 -8.04 -7.10 -0.93
CA ASN A 27 -8.43 -8.44 -0.51
C ASN A 27 -9.32 -8.37 0.74
N ARG A 28 -10.33 -9.24 0.79
CA ARG A 28 -11.26 -9.35 1.93
C ARG A 28 -11.48 -10.80 2.30
N TRP A 29 -11.44 -11.11 3.59
CA TRP A 29 -11.74 -12.43 4.16
C TRP A 29 -12.48 -12.27 5.49
N HIS A 30 -12.83 -13.40 6.13
CA HIS A 30 -13.50 -13.34 7.42
C HIS A 30 -12.65 -12.61 8.46
N LYS A 31 -13.15 -11.48 8.96
CA LYS A 31 -12.50 -10.60 9.96
C LYS A 31 -11.18 -9.98 9.51
N GLY A 32 -10.92 -9.89 8.21
CA GLY A 32 -9.71 -9.23 7.74
C GLY A 32 -9.83 -8.66 6.34
N GLN A 33 -8.94 -7.71 6.10
CA GLN A 33 -8.86 -6.97 4.87
C GLN A 33 -7.43 -6.52 4.64
N TYR A 34 -7.12 -6.29 3.38
CA TYR A 34 -5.83 -5.84 2.93
C TYR A 34 -6.03 -4.96 1.71
N CYS A 35 -5.32 -3.84 1.65
CA CYS A 35 -5.24 -3.04 0.44
C CYS A 35 -3.83 -2.48 0.28
N ALA A 36 -3.40 -2.35 -0.97
CA ALA A 36 -2.09 -1.83 -1.32
C ALA A 36 -2.11 -1.21 -2.72
N ILE A 37 -1.13 -0.33 -2.97
CA ILE A 37 -0.82 0.23 -4.27
C ILE A 37 0.62 -0.19 -4.61
N PHE A 38 0.78 -0.87 -5.74
CA PHE A 38 2.03 -1.41 -6.22
C PHE A 38 2.58 -0.54 -7.36
N THR A 39 3.86 -0.20 -7.26
CA THR A 39 4.66 0.41 -8.32
C THR A 39 5.81 -0.52 -8.68
N LYS A 40 6.60 -0.20 -9.71
CA LYS A 40 7.84 -0.95 -10.01
C LYS A 40 8.87 -0.83 -8.88
N ALA A 41 8.93 0.33 -8.22
CA ALA A 41 9.92 0.62 -7.19
C ALA A 41 9.55 0.12 -5.78
N GLY A 42 8.25 -0.06 -5.48
CA GLY A 42 7.81 -0.38 -4.13
C GLY A 42 6.30 -0.44 -3.93
N ILE A 43 5.90 -0.53 -2.66
CA ILE A 43 4.50 -0.70 -2.26
C ILE A 43 4.10 0.35 -1.22
N VAL A 44 2.94 0.98 -1.42
CA VAL A 44 2.21 1.69 -0.37
C VAL A 44 1.09 0.78 0.14
N GLY A 45 1.18 0.36 1.39
CA GLY A 45 0.31 -0.69 1.97
C GLY A 45 -0.49 -0.23 3.18
N CYS A 46 -1.57 -0.94 3.50
CA CYS A 46 -2.23 -0.82 4.79
C CYS A 46 -1.39 -1.43 5.93
N GLY A 47 -1.82 -1.27 7.18
CA GLY A 47 -1.03 -1.62 8.38
C GLY A 47 -0.72 -3.11 8.65
N ILE A 48 -0.98 -4.04 7.72
CA ILE A 48 -0.79 -5.48 7.96
C ILE A 48 0.64 -5.98 7.68
N TYR A 49 1.48 -5.18 6.98
CA TYR A 49 2.85 -5.57 6.67
C TYR A 49 3.76 -5.50 7.89
N ASP A 50 4.67 -6.47 8.00
CA ASP A 50 5.91 -6.30 8.75
C ASP A 50 6.88 -5.42 7.92
N LEU A 51 7.53 -4.45 8.56
CA LEU A 51 8.54 -3.60 7.93
C LEU A 51 9.95 -4.20 8.03
N LYS A 52 10.19 -5.10 8.99
CA LYS A 52 11.52 -5.65 9.22
C LYS A 52 11.93 -6.57 8.08
N THR A 53 11.08 -7.54 7.75
CA THR A 53 11.34 -8.51 6.68
C THR A 53 11.63 -7.83 5.33
N PRO A 54 10.77 -6.96 4.76
CA PRO A 54 11.07 -6.32 3.47
C PRO A 54 12.31 -5.42 3.51
N ALA A 55 12.64 -4.83 4.67
CA ALA A 55 13.86 -4.04 4.82
C ALA A 55 15.13 -4.91 4.67
N GLU A 56 15.13 -6.14 5.18
CA GLU A 56 16.26 -7.08 5.02
C GLU A 56 16.54 -7.42 3.55
N PHE A 57 15.51 -7.35 2.69
CA PHE A 57 15.62 -7.58 1.24
C PHE A 57 15.75 -6.28 0.43
N GLY A 58 15.90 -5.12 1.07
CA GLY A 58 16.02 -3.83 0.38
C GLY A 58 14.75 -3.39 -0.35
N GLN A 59 13.58 -3.90 0.03
CA GLN A 59 12.31 -3.53 -0.60
C GLN A 59 11.81 -2.18 -0.07
N ALA A 60 11.24 -1.35 -0.95
CA ALA A 60 10.62 -0.09 -0.57
C ALA A 60 9.15 -0.31 -0.17
N ILE A 61 8.85 -0.16 1.13
CA ILE A 61 7.48 -0.25 1.66
C ILE A 61 7.17 1.01 2.46
N ALA A 62 6.01 1.61 2.22
CA ALA A 62 5.44 2.67 3.06
C ALA A 62 4.05 2.26 3.57
N ILE A 63 3.81 2.45 4.86
CA ILE A 63 2.62 1.95 5.55
C ILE A 63 1.70 3.10 5.91
N ALA A 64 0.51 3.09 5.32
CA ALA A 64 -0.59 3.95 5.72
C ALA A 64 -1.44 3.25 6.79
N LYS A 65 -1.95 4.03 7.77
CA LYS A 65 -2.76 3.51 8.87
C LYS A 65 -4.16 4.08 8.85
N GLY A 66 -5.15 3.18 8.83
CA GLY A 66 -6.55 3.50 9.11
C GLY A 66 -6.86 3.42 10.60
N THR A 67 -8.12 3.67 10.93
CA THR A 67 -8.66 3.52 12.29
C THR A 67 -9.85 2.57 12.27
N PRO A 68 -10.31 2.04 13.42
CA PRO A 68 -11.54 1.26 13.46
C PRO A 68 -12.77 2.01 12.91
N ALA A 69 -12.80 3.35 13.03
CA ALA A 69 -13.87 4.18 12.49
C ALA A 69 -13.73 4.47 10.99
N CYS A 70 -12.50 4.44 10.46
CA CYS A 70 -12.19 4.65 9.04
C CYS A 70 -11.10 3.65 8.61
N PRO A 71 -11.50 2.39 8.35
CA PRO A 71 -10.56 1.33 8.01
C PRO A 71 -10.13 1.43 6.54
N LEU A 72 -8.89 1.05 6.22
CA LEU A 72 -8.38 1.06 4.85
C LEU A 72 -8.78 -0.23 4.14
N THR A 73 -9.71 -0.14 3.20
CA THR A 73 -10.37 -1.30 2.57
C THR A 73 -10.12 -1.40 1.07
N GLU A 74 -10.07 -0.26 0.39
CA GLU A 74 -9.84 -0.11 -1.03
C GLU A 74 -8.49 0.60 -1.25
N PRO A 75 -7.80 0.39 -2.39
CA PRO A 75 -6.55 1.08 -2.69
C PRO A 75 -6.66 2.60 -2.56
N GLU A 76 -7.80 3.17 -2.94
CA GLU A 76 -8.09 4.60 -2.91
C GLU A 76 -8.13 5.15 -1.48
N ASP A 77 -8.44 4.33 -0.47
CA ASP A 77 -8.41 4.72 0.94
C ASP A 77 -6.98 5.07 1.40
N LEU A 78 -5.96 4.53 0.73
CA LEU A 78 -4.56 4.83 1.02
C LEU A 78 -4.16 6.23 0.57
N LEU A 79 -4.82 6.78 -0.45
CA LEU A 79 -4.43 8.04 -1.08
C LEU A 79 -4.42 9.21 -0.08
N PRO A 80 -5.47 9.44 0.73
CA PRO A 80 -5.46 10.49 1.75
C PRO A 80 -4.82 10.05 3.08
N ALA A 81 -4.67 8.74 3.31
CA ALA A 81 -4.18 8.21 4.59
C ALA A 81 -2.70 8.56 4.82
N LYS A 82 -2.34 8.75 6.10
CA LYS A 82 -0.98 9.15 6.48
C LYS A 82 -0.05 7.96 6.62
N ILE A 83 1.16 8.10 6.09
CA ILE A 83 2.26 7.16 6.29
C ILE A 83 2.73 7.23 7.74
N VAL A 84 2.75 6.08 8.41
CA VAL A 84 3.14 5.92 9.83
C VAL A 84 4.34 5.00 10.03
N GLY A 85 4.82 4.35 8.97
CA GLY A 85 6.00 3.50 8.98
C GLY A 85 6.51 3.29 7.56
N LEU A 86 7.81 3.08 7.41
CA LEU A 86 8.45 2.88 6.10
C LEU A 86 9.78 2.15 6.25
N THR A 87 10.23 1.48 5.19
CA THR A 87 11.56 0.86 5.13
C THR A 87 12.64 1.88 4.79
N PRO A 88 13.93 1.61 5.10
CA PRO A 88 15.03 2.50 4.71
C PRO A 88 15.07 2.79 3.20
N GLN A 89 14.74 1.80 2.36
CA GLN A 89 14.70 2.00 0.92
C GLN A 89 13.59 2.99 0.49
N ALA A 90 12.42 2.94 1.14
CA ALA A 90 11.36 3.93 0.91
C ALA A 90 11.79 5.33 1.38
N GLU A 91 12.55 5.42 2.48
CA GLU A 91 13.11 6.69 2.97
C GLU A 91 14.09 7.31 1.96
N ASN A 92 14.94 6.49 1.35
CA ASN A 92 15.91 6.90 0.33
C ASN A 92 15.22 7.46 -0.93
N MET A 93 13.98 7.05 -1.21
CA MET A 93 13.16 7.62 -2.29
C MET A 93 12.54 8.98 -1.92
N GLY A 94 12.80 9.50 -0.72
CA GLY A 94 12.29 10.78 -0.25
C GLY A 94 10.97 10.68 0.53
N ILE A 95 10.45 9.48 0.78
CA ILE A 95 9.21 9.30 1.54
C ILE A 95 9.48 9.61 3.02
N ARG A 96 8.52 10.25 3.68
CA ARG A 96 8.59 10.63 5.09
C ARG A 96 7.30 10.28 5.84
N ILE A 97 7.44 10.05 7.14
CA ILE A 97 6.29 9.89 8.04
C ILE A 97 5.41 11.16 7.99
N GLY A 98 4.09 10.97 7.94
CA GLY A 98 3.12 12.07 7.84
C GLY A 98 2.77 12.52 6.41
N MET A 99 3.51 12.05 5.39
CA MET A 99 3.06 12.14 4.00
C MET A 99 1.76 11.37 3.80
N THR A 100 0.97 11.78 2.82
CA THR A 100 -0.19 11.02 2.32
C THR A 100 0.29 9.82 1.50
N GLY A 101 -0.55 8.79 1.38
CA GLY A 101 -0.23 7.67 0.50
C GLY A 101 -0.10 8.09 -0.96
N ARG A 102 -0.85 9.10 -1.41
CA ARG A 102 -0.67 9.67 -2.75
C ARG A 102 0.74 10.22 -2.96
N GLU A 103 1.24 11.06 -2.05
CA GLU A 103 2.60 11.61 -2.13
C GLU A 103 3.65 10.49 -2.14
N ALA A 104 3.46 9.45 -1.32
CA ALA A 104 4.36 8.30 -1.29
C ALA A 104 4.37 7.52 -2.63
N VAL A 105 3.20 7.28 -3.24
CA VAL A 105 3.11 6.61 -4.55
C VAL A 105 3.78 7.45 -5.63
N GLU A 106 3.56 8.77 -5.67
CA GLU A 106 4.20 9.66 -6.65
C GLU A 106 5.72 9.60 -6.58
N LEU A 107 6.31 9.52 -5.38
CA LEU A 107 7.75 9.37 -5.20
C LEU A 107 8.25 7.99 -5.68
N MET A 108 7.51 6.92 -5.40
CA MET A 108 7.86 5.58 -5.91
C MET A 108 7.74 5.48 -7.43
N LEU A 109 6.77 6.17 -8.04
CA LEU A 109 6.62 6.24 -9.50
C LEU A 109 7.77 7.03 -10.14
N THR A 110 8.20 8.15 -9.54
CA THR A 110 9.42 8.84 -9.97
C THR A 110 10.64 7.93 -9.91
N ALA A 111 10.84 7.22 -8.79
CA ALA A 111 11.95 6.27 -8.63
C ALA A 111 11.88 5.11 -9.65
N SER A 112 10.67 4.68 -10.02
CA SER A 112 10.45 3.60 -10.99
C SER A 112 10.99 3.90 -12.39
N GLN A 113 11.13 5.18 -12.76
CA GLN A 113 11.64 5.60 -14.05
C GLN A 113 13.16 5.38 -14.20
N SER A 114 13.87 5.15 -13.09
CA SER A 114 15.33 4.91 -13.05
C SER A 114 15.71 3.45 -12.82
N LEU A 115 14.73 2.53 -12.78
CA LEU A 115 14.89 1.07 -12.66
C LEU A 115 14.73 0.39 -14.03
#